data_AF-A0A9E6JZZ9-F1
#
_entry.id   AF-A0A9E6JZZ9-F1
#
_cell.length_a   1.000
_cell.length_b   1.000
_cell.length_c   1.000
_cell.angle_alpha   90.00
_cell.angle_beta   90.00
_cell.angle_gamma   90.00
#
_symmetry.space_group_name_H-M   'P 1'
#
loop_
_entity.id
_entity.type
_entity.pdbx_description
1 polymer ?
#
loop_
_entity_poly.entity_id
_entity_poly.type
_entity_poly.pdbx_seq_one_letter_code
_entity_poly.pdbx_strand_id
1 'polypeptide(L)'
;MKRIIISILLVISLLGLSSCKETPKTLVKMEILHQPTKLIYIVNQDTQLDLSGGYLLFTYSNKETVEIELDLINGDPNFVMSDDVDFSTVGTYVVEIVRMGELKVSFEVEVQYPPYQDDNPITIGLYDDNTRVLLSETSGIFKNEVDVGVFSAFASRDDKIPSGYFQKVWPSYWDAIEGSAEYKLGYELSFTLSSGEKIDQMILSPKDTAPIFNLIEVYIYDDVNQPLHHWYSHLLEKQMTESTVITSIKLHGCAGTKDIASPIILTVFTYNGDEDFDPVTHKYRGIGSYSITINKSN
;
A
#
# COMPACT_ATOMS: atom_id res chain seq x y z
N MET A 1 -18.64 3.20 -42.83
CA MET A 1 -19.27 4.54 -42.73
C MET A 1 -18.16 5.55 -42.49
N LYS A 2 -17.85 6.39 -43.48
CA LYS A 2 -16.78 7.40 -43.39
C LYS A 2 -17.28 8.57 -42.55
N ARG A 3 -16.68 8.81 -41.38
CA ARG A 3 -16.90 10.02 -40.57
C ARG A 3 -16.04 11.14 -41.15
N ILE A 4 -16.70 12.27 -41.43
CA ILE A 4 -16.12 13.48 -41.99
C ILE A 4 -15.41 14.21 -40.84
N ILE A 5 -14.11 14.41 -40.97
CA ILE A 5 -13.30 15.29 -40.11
C ILE A 5 -13.49 16.71 -40.65
N ILE A 6 -14.11 17.59 -39.87
CA ILE A 6 -14.19 19.03 -40.20
C ILE A 6 -13.09 19.73 -39.41
N SER A 7 -11.96 19.97 -40.07
CA SER A 7 -10.95 20.92 -39.61
C SER A 7 -11.42 22.33 -40.01
N ILE A 8 -11.86 23.13 -39.03
CA ILE A 8 -12.20 24.54 -39.27
C ILE A 8 -10.89 25.33 -39.29
N LEU A 9 -10.36 25.55 -40.49
CA LEU A 9 -9.31 26.52 -40.76
C LEU A 9 -9.98 27.89 -40.96
N LEU A 10 -9.88 28.79 -39.97
CA LEU A 10 -10.43 30.14 -40.09
C LEU A 10 -9.47 31.01 -40.92
N VAL A 11 -9.67 31.04 -42.24
CA VAL A 11 -9.00 31.98 -43.14
C VAL A 11 -9.93 33.18 -43.37
N ILE A 12 -9.55 34.34 -42.85
CA ILE A 12 -10.26 35.60 -43.09
C ILE A 12 -9.75 36.20 -44.41
N SER A 13 -10.52 36.05 -45.49
CA SER A 13 -10.35 36.84 -46.71
C SER A 13 -11.35 37.99 -46.73
N LEU A 14 -10.85 39.23 -46.69
CA LEU A 14 -11.60 40.44 -46.98
C LEU A 14 -12.20 40.39 -48.39
N LEU A 15 -13.50 40.70 -48.54
CA LEU A 15 -14.06 41.67 -49.50
C LEU A 15 -15.60 41.72 -49.43
N GLY A 16 -16.14 42.91 -49.12
CA GLY A 16 -17.29 43.49 -49.86
C GLY A 16 -18.74 43.17 -49.45
N LEU A 17 -19.33 44.08 -48.67
CA LEU A 17 -20.72 44.60 -48.73
C LEU A 17 -21.92 43.68 -48.34
N SER A 18 -22.38 43.84 -47.10
CA SER A 18 -23.79 44.12 -46.75
C SER A 18 -23.88 44.44 -45.26
N SER A 19 -24.39 45.62 -44.93
CA SER A 19 -24.53 46.13 -43.57
C SER A 19 -25.69 45.45 -42.85
N CYS A 20 -25.41 44.37 -42.14
CA CYS A 20 -25.98 44.13 -40.82
C CYS A 20 -24.79 44.17 -39.86
N LYS A 21 -24.62 45.27 -39.10
CA LYS A 21 -23.64 45.32 -38.01
C LYS A 21 -24.14 44.39 -36.91
N GLU A 22 -23.97 43.09 -37.09
CA GLU A 22 -23.90 42.19 -35.96
C GLU A 22 -22.70 42.64 -35.13
N THR A 23 -22.97 43.16 -33.94
CA THR A 23 -21.93 43.40 -32.95
C THR A 23 -21.12 42.12 -32.81
N PRO A 24 -19.77 42.18 -32.87
CA PRO A 24 -18.94 41.00 -32.67
C PRO A 24 -19.35 40.30 -31.39
N LYS A 25 -19.76 39.04 -31.51
CA LYS A 25 -20.15 38.21 -30.37
C LYS A 25 -18.89 37.87 -29.58
N THR A 26 -18.72 38.49 -28.42
CA THR A 26 -17.56 38.30 -27.54
C THR A 26 -17.88 37.25 -26.48
N LEU A 27 -16.91 36.39 -26.18
CA LEU A 27 -17.05 35.43 -25.07
C LEU A 27 -17.01 36.21 -23.75
N VAL A 28 -17.96 35.96 -22.86
CA VAL A 28 -18.05 36.68 -21.57
C VAL A 28 -17.98 35.75 -20.36
N LYS A 29 -18.26 34.46 -20.54
CA LYS A 29 -18.24 33.48 -19.45
C LYS A 29 -17.79 32.12 -19.95
N MET A 30 -17.05 31.43 -19.11
CA MET A 30 -16.63 30.05 -19.27
C MET A 30 -16.95 29.30 -17.98
N GLU A 31 -17.58 28.13 -18.11
CA GLU A 31 -17.95 27.27 -16.98
C GLU A 31 -17.70 25.81 -17.34
N ILE A 32 -17.49 24.96 -16.34
CA ILE A 32 -17.53 23.51 -16.53
C ILE A 32 -19.00 23.09 -16.52
N LEU A 33 -19.47 22.55 -17.64
CA LEU A 33 -20.80 21.96 -17.76
C LEU A 33 -20.78 20.53 -17.19
N HIS A 34 -19.77 19.75 -17.60
CA HIS A 34 -19.53 18.39 -17.15
C HIS A 34 -18.04 18.22 -16.88
N GLN A 35 -17.69 17.65 -15.73
CA GLN A 35 -16.32 17.25 -15.44
C GLN A 35 -15.93 16.04 -16.31
N PRO A 36 -14.62 15.81 -16.57
CA PRO A 36 -14.15 14.58 -17.17
C PRO A 36 -14.67 13.35 -16.45
N THR A 37 -14.85 12.26 -17.19
CA THR A 37 -15.31 10.99 -16.62
C THR A 37 -14.27 10.35 -15.71
N LYS A 38 -12.98 10.63 -15.94
CA LYS A 38 -11.87 10.17 -15.11
C LYS A 38 -11.34 11.33 -14.25
N LEU A 39 -11.61 11.23 -12.95
CA LEU A 39 -11.10 12.16 -11.93
C LEU A 39 -10.10 11.50 -10.98
N ILE A 40 -9.97 10.17 -11.02
CA ILE A 40 -9.03 9.40 -10.20
C ILE A 40 -8.01 8.73 -11.12
N TYR A 41 -6.74 8.88 -10.77
CA TYR A 41 -5.58 8.39 -11.50
C TYR A 41 -4.73 7.52 -10.58
N ILE A 42 -4.04 6.54 -11.16
CA ILE A 42 -3.20 5.60 -10.42
C ILE A 42 -1.74 5.99 -10.56
N VAL A 43 -1.08 6.17 -9.42
CA VAL A 43 0.33 6.57 -9.33
C VAL A 43 1.23 5.63 -10.14
N ASN A 44 2.14 6.20 -10.93
CA ASN A 44 3.08 5.50 -11.83
C ASN A 44 2.45 4.61 -12.92
N GLN A 45 1.13 4.50 -12.99
CA GLN A 45 0.41 3.77 -14.04
C GLN A 45 -0.17 4.74 -15.06
N ASP A 46 -0.82 5.80 -14.59
CA ASP A 46 -1.27 6.89 -15.44
C ASP A 46 -0.13 7.86 -15.73
N THR A 47 -0.16 8.45 -16.93
CA THR A 47 0.93 9.33 -17.41
C THR A 47 0.43 10.65 -17.99
N GLN A 48 -0.88 10.81 -18.15
CA GLN A 48 -1.51 12.00 -18.69
C GLN A 48 -2.97 12.09 -18.25
N LEU A 49 -3.52 13.31 -18.28
CA LEU A 49 -4.93 13.56 -18.06
C LEU A 49 -5.79 12.92 -19.16
N ASP A 50 -6.92 12.35 -18.76
CA ASP A 50 -8.00 11.93 -19.64
C ASP A 50 -9.17 12.90 -19.44
N LEU A 51 -9.37 13.80 -20.42
CA LEU A 51 -10.38 14.84 -20.34
C LEU A 51 -11.72 14.40 -20.95
N SER A 52 -11.83 13.14 -21.35
CA SER A 52 -12.98 12.62 -22.09
C SER A 52 -14.28 12.69 -21.28
N GLY A 53 -15.36 13.04 -21.97
CA GLY A 53 -16.67 13.29 -21.39
C GLY A 53 -16.80 14.60 -20.60
N GLY A 54 -15.72 15.38 -20.49
CA GLY A 54 -15.75 16.73 -19.93
C GLY A 54 -16.15 17.78 -20.96
N TYR A 55 -16.96 18.76 -20.54
CA TYR A 55 -17.49 19.82 -21.39
C TYR A 55 -17.39 21.19 -20.71
N LEU A 56 -16.98 22.18 -21.48
CA LEU A 56 -17.09 23.60 -21.13
C LEU A 56 -18.37 24.19 -21.73
N LEU A 57 -19.01 25.09 -20.99
CA LEU A 57 -20.08 25.94 -21.48
C LEU A 57 -19.54 27.37 -21.67
N PHE A 58 -19.59 27.84 -22.91
CA PHE A 58 -19.24 29.20 -23.27
C PHE A 58 -20.48 30.05 -23.41
N THR A 59 -20.57 31.14 -22.65
CA THR A 59 -21.63 32.13 -22.82
C THR A 59 -21.05 33.39 -23.43
N TYR A 60 -21.71 33.88 -24.48
CA TYR A 60 -21.28 35.08 -25.19
C TYR A 60 -22.17 36.29 -24.87
N SER A 61 -21.73 37.47 -25.27
CA SER A 61 -22.40 38.75 -24.99
C SER A 61 -23.84 38.84 -25.51
N ASN A 62 -24.21 38.06 -26.54
CA ASN A 62 -25.57 37.94 -27.05
C ASN A 62 -26.43 36.86 -26.33
N LYS A 63 -25.91 36.27 -25.23
CA LYS A 63 -26.51 35.19 -24.43
C LYS A 63 -26.59 33.82 -25.10
N GLU A 64 -26.11 33.67 -26.33
CA GLU A 64 -25.98 32.34 -26.92
C GLU A 64 -24.88 31.55 -26.21
N THR A 65 -25.10 30.24 -26.10
CA THR A 65 -24.17 29.31 -25.49
C THR A 65 -23.60 28.33 -26.50
N VAL A 66 -22.38 27.86 -26.25
CA VAL A 66 -21.72 26.81 -27.02
C VAL A 66 -21.06 25.84 -26.06
N GLU A 67 -21.26 24.55 -26.29
CA GLU A 67 -20.59 23.49 -25.56
C GLU A 67 -19.32 23.08 -26.30
N ILE A 68 -18.22 22.92 -25.57
CA ILE A 68 -16.93 22.48 -26.13
C ILE A 68 -16.39 21.33 -25.30
N GLU A 69 -16.04 20.24 -25.95
CA GLU A 69 -15.37 19.09 -25.33
C GLU A 69 -13.97 19.46 -24.85
N LEU A 70 -13.61 19.03 -23.63
CA LEU A 70 -12.31 19.31 -23.06
C LEU A 70 -11.15 18.66 -23.83
N ASP A 71 -11.36 17.48 -24.41
CA ASP A 71 -10.33 16.83 -25.25
C ASP A 71 -9.95 17.66 -26.48
N LEU A 72 -10.88 18.48 -27.00
CA LEU A 72 -10.65 19.28 -28.21
C LEU A 72 -9.85 20.54 -27.95
N ILE A 73 -9.74 20.98 -26.68
CA ILE A 73 -8.96 22.16 -26.32
C ILE A 73 -7.52 21.81 -25.93
N ASN A 74 -7.21 20.52 -25.75
CA ASN A 74 -5.86 20.07 -25.46
C ASN A 74 -4.95 20.32 -26.68
N GLY A 75 -3.97 21.21 -26.51
CA GLY A 75 -3.09 21.65 -27.60
C GLY A 75 -3.63 22.81 -28.45
N ASP A 76 -4.80 23.36 -28.16
CA ASP A 76 -5.27 24.60 -28.77
C ASP A 76 -4.51 25.80 -28.17
N PRO A 77 -3.80 26.61 -28.98
CA PRO A 77 -2.99 27.74 -28.48
C PRO A 77 -3.80 28.85 -27.78
N ASN A 78 -5.14 28.83 -27.88
CA ASN A 78 -6.01 29.79 -27.19
C ASN A 78 -6.29 29.40 -25.72
N PHE A 79 -5.89 28.18 -25.33
CA PHE A 79 -6.07 27.64 -24.00
C PHE A 79 -4.72 27.34 -23.37
N VAL A 80 -4.63 27.60 -22.08
CA VAL A 80 -3.55 27.13 -21.22
C VAL A 80 -4.21 26.24 -20.19
N MET A 81 -3.80 24.97 -20.15
CA MET A 81 -4.21 24.02 -19.13
C MET A 81 -3.03 23.78 -18.20
N SER A 82 -3.29 23.71 -16.91
CA SER A 82 -2.26 23.32 -15.94
C SER A 82 -1.92 21.83 -16.16
N ASP A 83 -0.64 21.55 -16.40
CA ASP A 83 -0.07 20.23 -16.70
C ASP A 83 0.76 19.69 -15.53
N ASP A 84 0.62 20.33 -14.38
CA ASP A 84 1.36 20.12 -13.13
C ASP A 84 0.83 18.96 -12.29
N VAL A 85 -0.07 18.14 -12.85
CA VAL A 85 -0.48 16.89 -12.22
C VAL A 85 0.70 15.92 -12.24
N ASP A 86 1.27 15.69 -11.06
CA ASP A 86 2.35 14.74 -10.88
C ASP A 86 1.79 13.33 -10.68
N PHE A 87 1.72 12.56 -11.76
CA PHE A 87 1.26 11.16 -11.70
C PHE A 87 2.23 10.21 -10.97
N SER A 88 3.37 10.70 -10.47
CA SER A 88 4.29 9.92 -9.63
C SER A 88 4.10 10.14 -8.13
N THR A 89 3.26 11.11 -7.75
CA THR A 89 3.01 11.45 -6.34
C THR A 89 1.51 11.38 -6.05
N VAL A 90 1.13 10.74 -4.94
CA VAL A 90 -0.28 10.70 -4.52
C VAL A 90 -0.73 12.05 -3.97
N GLY A 91 -1.97 12.43 -4.26
CA GLY A 91 -2.53 13.68 -3.77
C GLY A 91 -3.70 14.20 -4.60
N THR A 92 -4.26 15.30 -4.14
CA THR A 92 -5.28 16.06 -4.87
C THR A 92 -4.61 17.18 -5.65
N TYR A 93 -4.88 17.24 -6.94
CA TYR A 93 -4.34 18.23 -7.86
C TYR A 93 -5.49 19.05 -8.45
N VAL A 94 -5.26 20.33 -8.66
CA VAL A 94 -6.23 21.22 -9.30
C VAL A 94 -5.82 21.41 -10.75
N VAL A 95 -6.69 21.01 -11.68
CA VAL A 95 -6.52 21.29 -13.10
C VAL A 95 -7.17 22.64 -13.40
N GLU A 96 -6.36 23.66 -13.70
CA GLU A 96 -6.84 24.98 -14.11
C GLU A 96 -6.84 25.09 -15.64
N ILE A 97 -7.96 25.56 -16.21
CA ILE A 97 -8.08 25.88 -17.64
C ILE A 97 -8.28 27.39 -17.77
N VAL A 98 -7.35 28.03 -18.46
CA VAL A 98 -7.35 29.47 -18.73
C VAL A 98 -7.52 29.72 -20.21
N ARG A 99 -8.48 30.58 -20.58
CA ARG A 99 -8.67 31.03 -21.96
C ARG A 99 -8.40 32.53 -22.07
N MET A 100 -7.58 32.92 -23.05
CA MET A 100 -7.25 34.33 -23.34
C MET A 100 -6.73 35.13 -22.13
N GLY A 101 -6.13 34.44 -21.13
CA GLY A 101 -5.52 35.05 -19.95
C GLY A 101 -6.48 35.57 -18.87
N GLU A 102 -7.80 35.54 -19.10
CA GLU A 102 -8.78 36.17 -18.20
C GLU A 102 -9.86 35.19 -17.69
N LEU A 103 -10.38 34.35 -18.57
CA LEU A 103 -11.44 33.40 -18.20
C LEU A 103 -10.80 32.14 -17.66
N LYS A 104 -11.22 31.73 -16.46
CA LYS A 104 -10.67 30.59 -15.73
C LYS A 104 -11.75 29.68 -15.23
N VAL A 105 -11.52 28.38 -15.33
CA VAL A 105 -12.29 27.34 -14.64
C VAL A 105 -11.32 26.29 -14.10
N SER A 106 -11.75 25.53 -13.10
CA SER A 106 -10.95 24.45 -12.57
C SER A 106 -11.80 23.29 -12.10
N PHE A 107 -11.15 22.13 -12.00
CA PHE A 107 -11.68 20.94 -11.35
C PHE A 107 -10.54 20.21 -10.64
N GLU A 108 -10.89 19.35 -9.70
CA GLU A 108 -9.91 18.56 -8.94
C GLU A 108 -9.80 17.16 -9.54
N VAL A 109 -8.58 16.63 -9.52
CA VAL A 109 -8.29 15.22 -9.80
C VAL A 109 -7.49 14.65 -8.63
N GLU A 110 -7.55 13.34 -8.46
CA GLU A 110 -6.85 12.64 -7.39
C GLU A 110 -5.91 11.59 -7.97
N VAL A 111 -4.65 11.59 -7.52
CA VAL A 111 -3.69 10.51 -7.79
C VAL A 111 -3.65 9.63 -6.55
N GLN A 112 -3.99 8.35 -6.70
CA GLN A 112 -4.07 7.37 -5.62
C GLN A 112 -3.18 6.16 -5.91
N TYR A 113 -2.93 5.35 -4.88
CA TYR A 113 -2.37 4.02 -5.07
C TYR A 113 -3.37 3.09 -5.78
N PRO A 114 -2.91 2.07 -6.51
CA PRO A 114 -3.80 1.05 -7.06
C PRO A 114 -4.64 0.43 -5.92
N PRO A 115 -5.90 0.03 -6.19
CA PRO A 115 -6.69 -0.69 -5.21
C PRO A 115 -5.96 -1.98 -4.82
N TYR A 116 -5.80 -2.19 -3.52
CA TYR A 116 -5.17 -3.40 -3.01
C TYR A 116 -6.12 -4.60 -3.15
N GLN A 117 -5.61 -5.67 -3.73
CA GLN A 117 -6.26 -6.97 -3.78
C GLN A 117 -5.30 -7.98 -3.17
N ASP A 118 -5.79 -8.77 -2.23
CA ASP A 118 -5.01 -9.82 -1.59
C ASP A 118 -5.64 -11.19 -1.89
N ASP A 119 -4.92 -11.99 -2.68
CA ASP A 119 -5.30 -13.34 -3.05
C ASP A 119 -4.47 -14.39 -2.29
N ASN A 120 -3.84 -14.01 -1.17
CA ASN A 120 -2.99 -14.89 -0.36
C ASN A 120 -3.73 -16.16 0.10
N PRO A 121 -3.33 -17.35 -0.39
CA PRO A 121 -4.02 -18.60 -0.09
C PRO A 121 -3.60 -19.19 1.27
N ILE A 122 -2.59 -18.61 1.93
CA ILE A 122 -1.92 -19.22 3.07
C ILE A 122 -2.68 -18.92 4.36
N THR A 123 -3.26 -19.96 4.92
CA THR A 123 -3.72 -19.93 6.31
C THR A 123 -2.53 -20.16 7.24
N ILE A 124 -2.19 -19.16 8.05
CA ILE A 124 -1.05 -19.20 8.98
C ILE A 124 -1.52 -19.26 10.44
N GLY A 125 -0.70 -19.84 11.32
CA GLY A 125 -0.90 -19.90 12.77
C GLY A 125 0.42 -19.85 13.54
N LEU A 126 0.34 -19.40 14.81
CA LEU A 126 1.46 -19.35 15.75
C LEU A 126 1.31 -20.46 16.80
N TYR A 127 2.38 -21.22 16.97
CA TYR A 127 2.42 -22.38 17.83
C TYR A 127 3.49 -22.22 18.89
N ASP A 128 3.26 -22.78 20.07
CA ASP A 128 4.32 -22.98 21.06
C ASP A 128 5.40 -23.90 20.47
N ASP A 129 6.66 -23.47 20.46
CA ASP A 129 7.72 -24.20 19.75
C ASP A 129 7.97 -25.60 20.33
N ASN A 130 7.79 -25.76 21.65
CA ASN A 130 8.05 -27.03 22.33
C ASN A 130 6.91 -28.04 22.13
N THR A 131 5.68 -27.60 22.31
CA THR A 131 4.49 -28.47 22.36
C THR A 131 3.77 -28.57 21.02
N ARG A 132 4.03 -27.61 20.12
CA ARG A 132 3.38 -27.44 18.82
C ARG A 132 1.87 -27.30 18.88
N VAL A 133 1.36 -26.75 19.99
CA VAL A 133 -0.05 -26.42 20.16
C VAL A 133 -0.29 -25.01 19.62
N LEU A 134 -1.39 -24.84 18.87
CA LEU A 134 -1.81 -23.53 18.36
C LEU A 134 -2.13 -22.62 19.55
N LEU A 135 -1.61 -21.40 19.52
CA LEU A 135 -1.80 -20.44 20.58
C LEU A 135 -2.80 -19.39 20.14
N SER A 136 -3.75 -19.03 20.99
CA SER A 136 -4.44 -17.72 20.91
C SER A 136 -3.93 -16.75 21.98
N GLU A 137 -3.48 -17.31 23.10
CA GLU A 137 -2.97 -16.59 24.26
C GLU A 137 -1.92 -17.45 24.97
N THR A 138 -0.94 -16.82 25.59
CA THR A 138 0.05 -17.45 26.46
C THR A 138 0.53 -16.45 27.52
N SER A 139 1.41 -16.90 28.42
CA SER A 139 2.02 -16.06 29.45
C SER A 139 3.53 -16.23 29.48
N GLY A 140 4.26 -15.13 29.61
CA GLY A 140 5.73 -15.10 29.68
C GLY A 140 6.23 -14.31 30.87
N ILE A 141 7.48 -14.52 31.29
CA ILE A 141 8.10 -13.76 32.39
C ILE A 141 8.79 -12.54 31.82
N PHE A 142 8.28 -11.34 32.11
CA PHE A 142 8.83 -10.09 31.58
C PHE A 142 9.95 -9.58 32.50
N LYS A 143 11.11 -10.24 32.45
CA LYS A 143 12.30 -9.91 33.25
C LYS A 143 13.56 -10.00 32.40
N ASN A 144 14.57 -9.22 32.79
CA ASN A 144 15.90 -9.27 32.19
C ASN A 144 16.46 -10.69 32.22
N GLU A 145 17.07 -11.12 31.12
CA GLU A 145 17.73 -12.42 30.92
C GLU A 145 16.79 -13.63 31.03
N VAL A 146 15.50 -13.45 30.77
CA VAL A 146 14.50 -14.53 30.79
C VAL A 146 13.77 -14.61 29.46
N ASP A 147 13.64 -15.83 28.92
CA ASP A 147 12.82 -16.07 27.73
C ASP A 147 11.36 -15.73 28.04
N VAL A 148 10.80 -14.79 27.28
CA VAL A 148 9.38 -14.45 27.31
C VAL A 148 8.58 -15.53 26.60
N GLY A 149 9.09 -16.03 25.47
CA GLY A 149 8.50 -17.14 24.73
C GLY A 149 9.27 -17.48 23.45
N VAL A 150 9.04 -18.68 22.93
CA VAL A 150 9.55 -19.16 21.64
C VAL A 150 8.37 -19.71 20.84
N PHE A 151 8.22 -19.21 19.63
CA PHE A 151 7.04 -19.45 18.80
C PHE A 151 7.44 -19.85 17.40
N SER A 152 6.64 -20.73 16.81
CA SER A 152 6.86 -21.28 15.49
C SER A 152 5.63 -21.11 14.62
N ALA A 153 5.83 -20.71 13.36
CA ALA A 153 4.78 -20.45 12.40
C ALA A 153 4.59 -21.65 11.47
N PHE A 154 3.35 -22.09 11.29
CA PHE A 154 2.99 -23.12 10.31
C PHE A 154 1.81 -22.66 9.46
N ALA A 155 1.82 -23.04 8.18
CA ALA A 155 0.69 -22.85 7.26
C ALA A 155 -0.50 -23.77 7.62
N SER A 156 -1.03 -23.60 8.83
CA SER A 156 -2.17 -24.32 9.37
C SER A 156 -2.78 -23.56 10.56
N ARG A 157 -4.04 -23.86 10.86
CA ARG A 157 -4.74 -23.50 12.11
C ARG A 157 -5.28 -24.73 12.84
N ASP A 158 -4.67 -25.90 12.61
CA ASP A 158 -4.97 -27.09 13.38
C ASP A 158 -4.55 -26.88 14.84
N ASP A 159 -5.30 -27.42 15.80
CA ASP A 159 -5.00 -27.26 17.24
C ASP A 159 -3.58 -27.71 17.62
N LYS A 160 -2.99 -28.63 16.84
CA LYS A 160 -1.66 -29.18 17.08
C LYS A 160 -0.97 -29.67 15.81
N ILE A 161 0.29 -29.28 15.66
CA ILE A 161 1.16 -29.80 14.59
C ILE A 161 1.84 -31.10 15.05
N PRO A 162 1.91 -32.14 14.18
CA PRO A 162 2.61 -33.38 14.49
C PRO A 162 4.05 -33.17 14.93
N SER A 163 4.53 -34.01 15.83
CA SER A 163 5.95 -34.07 16.20
C SER A 163 6.81 -34.59 15.05
N GLY A 164 8.05 -34.13 14.95
CA GLY A 164 9.01 -34.53 13.91
C GLY A 164 10.03 -33.43 13.65
N TYR A 165 11.02 -33.70 12.80
CA TYR A 165 11.98 -32.68 12.40
C TYR A 165 11.28 -31.50 11.71
N PHE A 166 11.60 -30.27 12.12
CA PHE A 166 10.97 -29.07 11.58
C PHE A 166 11.13 -29.01 10.05
N GLN A 167 12.33 -29.33 9.56
CA GLN A 167 12.72 -29.47 8.16
C GLN A 167 11.86 -30.45 7.34
N LYS A 168 11.07 -31.31 8.00
CA LYS A 168 10.17 -32.27 7.34
C LYS A 168 8.72 -31.91 7.53
N VAL A 169 8.35 -31.53 8.75
CA VAL A 169 6.96 -31.23 9.08
C VAL A 169 6.54 -29.92 8.44
N TRP A 170 7.35 -28.87 8.53
CA TRP A 170 6.97 -27.56 8.01
C TRP A 170 6.73 -27.55 6.49
N PRO A 171 7.63 -28.12 5.65
CA PRO A 171 7.37 -28.20 4.20
C PRO A 171 6.11 -29.00 3.86
N SER A 172 5.73 -30.01 4.67
CA SER A 172 4.51 -30.78 4.42
C SER A 172 3.20 -29.98 4.53
N TYR A 173 3.24 -28.83 5.23
CA TYR A 173 2.13 -27.88 5.29
C TYR A 173 2.28 -26.79 4.24
N TRP A 174 3.47 -26.20 4.14
CA TRP A 174 3.72 -25.08 3.24
C TRP A 174 3.64 -25.47 1.76
N ASP A 175 4.33 -26.54 1.36
CA ASP A 175 4.43 -26.97 -0.04
C ASP A 175 3.14 -27.63 -0.55
N ALA A 176 2.20 -27.95 0.36
CA ALA A 176 0.88 -28.47 0.00
C ALA A 176 -0.06 -27.40 -0.59
N ILE A 177 0.30 -26.11 -0.43
CA ILE A 177 -0.48 -24.97 -0.91
C ILE A 177 0.10 -24.54 -2.26
N GLU A 178 -0.75 -24.51 -3.30
CA GLU A 178 -0.33 -24.05 -4.63
C GLU A 178 0.10 -22.58 -4.58
N GLY A 179 1.29 -22.27 -5.13
CA GLY A 179 1.84 -20.92 -5.17
C GLY A 179 2.54 -20.45 -3.88
N SER A 180 2.61 -21.27 -2.83
CA SER A 180 3.22 -20.87 -1.54
C SER A 180 4.71 -20.50 -1.63
N ALA A 181 5.41 -20.97 -2.66
CA ALA A 181 6.82 -20.64 -2.92
C ALA A 181 7.06 -19.15 -3.21
N GLU A 182 6.04 -18.40 -3.62
CA GLU A 182 6.13 -16.95 -3.86
C GLU A 182 6.05 -16.14 -2.55
N TYR A 183 5.60 -16.76 -1.45
CA TYR A 183 5.36 -16.08 -0.18
C TYR A 183 6.53 -16.23 0.80
N LYS A 184 6.70 -15.21 1.64
CA LYS A 184 7.63 -15.16 2.77
C LYS A 184 6.86 -14.99 4.08
N LEU A 185 7.55 -15.16 5.20
CA LEU A 185 7.03 -14.93 6.54
C LEU A 185 7.63 -13.67 7.15
N GLY A 186 6.79 -12.89 7.83
CA GLY A 186 7.19 -11.76 8.65
C GLY A 186 6.43 -11.75 9.97
N TYR A 187 6.89 -10.91 10.90
CA TYR A 187 6.27 -10.75 12.20
C TYR A 187 6.00 -9.28 12.52
N GLU A 188 5.01 -9.03 13.35
CA GLU A 188 4.75 -7.73 13.96
C GLU A 188 4.67 -7.91 15.48
N LEU A 189 5.34 -7.03 16.21
CA LEU A 189 5.34 -7.03 17.66
C LEU A 189 4.80 -5.68 18.17
N SER A 190 3.72 -5.70 18.95
CA SER A 190 3.18 -4.49 19.54
C SER A 190 2.90 -4.61 21.04
N PHE A 191 3.19 -3.53 21.78
CA PHE A 191 2.96 -3.42 23.22
C PHE A 191 3.03 -1.96 23.68
N THR A 192 2.60 -1.69 24.91
CA THR A 192 2.64 -0.37 25.54
C THR A 192 3.59 -0.39 26.72
N LEU A 193 4.49 0.59 26.78
CA LEU A 193 5.39 0.82 27.90
C LEU A 193 4.67 1.48 29.08
N SER A 194 5.28 1.42 30.26
CA SER A 194 4.79 2.06 31.49
C SER A 194 4.72 3.59 31.36
N SER A 195 5.45 4.18 30.41
CA SER A 195 5.35 5.59 30.04
C SER A 195 4.07 5.95 29.27
N GLY A 196 3.34 4.96 28.77
CA GLY A 196 2.23 5.12 27.83
C GLY A 196 2.64 5.13 26.35
N GLU A 197 3.95 5.05 26.06
CA GLU A 197 4.45 4.91 24.69
C GLU A 197 4.02 3.58 24.08
N LYS A 198 3.54 3.62 22.84
CA LYS A 198 3.15 2.45 22.07
C LYS A 198 4.29 2.04 21.15
N ILE A 199 4.69 0.78 21.28
CA ILE A 199 5.64 0.13 20.39
C ILE A 199 4.85 -0.72 19.41
N ASP A 200 5.24 -0.63 18.15
CA ASP A 200 4.68 -1.37 17.03
C ASP A 200 5.82 -1.53 16.02
N GLN A 201 6.33 -2.76 15.92
CA GLN A 201 7.54 -3.08 15.17
C GLN A 201 7.26 -4.23 14.21
N MET A 202 7.31 -3.95 12.91
CA MET A 202 7.41 -4.99 11.89
C MET A 202 8.82 -5.56 11.83
N ILE A 203 8.91 -6.86 11.56
CA ILE A 203 10.14 -7.64 11.54
C ILE A 203 10.11 -8.54 10.30
N LEU A 204 10.87 -8.14 9.28
CA LEU A 204 11.07 -8.90 8.04
C LEU A 204 12.48 -9.51 7.98
N SER A 205 13.36 -9.11 8.89
CA SER A 205 14.77 -9.49 8.93
C SER A 205 15.42 -9.14 10.27
N PRO A 206 16.61 -9.66 10.58
CA PRO A 206 17.29 -9.39 11.85
C PRO A 206 17.55 -7.91 12.13
N LYS A 207 17.85 -7.08 11.11
CA LYS A 207 18.06 -5.62 11.30
C LYS A 207 16.85 -4.89 11.86
N ASP A 208 15.63 -5.39 11.61
CA ASP A 208 14.38 -4.73 12.02
C ASP A 208 14.13 -4.84 13.53
N THR A 209 14.89 -5.68 14.23
CA THR A 209 14.80 -5.86 15.69
C THR A 209 15.56 -4.78 16.46
N ALA A 210 16.52 -4.10 15.81
CA ALA A 210 17.40 -3.13 16.46
C ALA A 210 16.68 -1.99 17.22
N PRO A 211 15.56 -1.41 16.71
CA PRO A 211 14.87 -0.33 17.42
C PRO A 211 14.28 -0.73 18.78
N ILE A 212 13.90 -2.01 18.92
CA ILE A 212 13.24 -2.52 20.13
C ILE A 212 14.16 -3.39 21.00
N PHE A 213 15.39 -3.66 20.57
CA PHE A 213 16.30 -4.60 21.22
C PHE A 213 16.57 -4.29 22.71
N ASN A 214 16.59 -2.99 23.08
CA ASN A 214 16.78 -2.54 24.47
C ASN A 214 15.51 -2.69 25.34
N LEU A 215 14.36 -2.97 24.73
CA LEU A 215 13.08 -3.22 25.39
C LEU A 215 12.78 -4.72 25.47
N ILE A 216 13.06 -5.44 24.38
CA ILE A 216 12.96 -6.89 24.28
C ILE A 216 13.88 -7.37 23.15
N GLU A 217 14.71 -8.36 23.42
CA GLU A 217 15.58 -8.94 22.40
C GLU A 217 14.76 -9.92 21.56
N VAL A 218 14.77 -9.71 20.25
CA VAL A 218 14.06 -10.56 19.31
C VAL A 218 15.05 -11.34 18.47
N TYR A 219 14.89 -12.66 18.47
CA TYR A 219 15.72 -13.58 17.70
C TYR A 219 14.82 -14.36 16.75
N ILE A 220 15.17 -14.38 15.47
CA ILE A 220 14.39 -15.05 14.44
C ILE A 220 15.20 -16.18 13.79
N TYR A 221 14.51 -17.22 13.33
CA TYR A 221 15.14 -18.47 12.89
C TYR A 221 14.57 -18.91 11.54
N ASP A 222 15.43 -19.48 10.71
CA ASP A 222 15.04 -20.31 9.59
C ASP A 222 15.32 -21.74 10.02
N ASP A 223 14.29 -22.48 10.40
CA ASP A 223 14.40 -23.83 10.94
C ASP A 223 14.33 -24.90 9.84
N VAL A 224 13.95 -24.50 8.62
CA VAL A 224 13.69 -25.38 7.48
C VAL A 224 14.96 -25.64 6.69
N ASN A 225 15.76 -24.60 6.45
CA ASN A 225 16.99 -24.71 5.67
C ASN A 225 18.21 -25.13 6.50
N GLN A 226 18.02 -25.48 7.78
CA GLN A 226 19.11 -25.94 8.65
C GLN A 226 19.43 -27.41 8.39
N PRO A 227 20.72 -27.79 8.37
CA PRO A 227 21.11 -29.17 8.19
C PRO A 227 20.65 -30.05 9.36
N LEU A 228 20.07 -31.21 9.04
CA LEU A 228 19.59 -32.17 10.04
C LEU A 228 20.73 -32.60 10.99
N HIS A 229 20.44 -32.63 12.28
CA HIS A 229 21.37 -33.02 13.36
C HIS A 229 22.52 -32.03 13.62
N HIS A 230 22.46 -30.81 13.10
CA HIS A 230 23.40 -29.76 13.44
C HIS A 230 22.80 -28.75 14.40
N TRP A 231 23.63 -28.22 15.28
CA TRP A 231 23.28 -27.04 16.05
C TRP A 231 23.30 -25.81 15.13
N TYR A 232 22.31 -24.95 15.30
CA TYR A 232 22.23 -23.64 14.64
C TYR A 232 21.77 -22.58 15.65
N SER A 233 21.95 -21.32 15.27
CA SER A 233 21.55 -20.15 16.04
C SER A 233 20.55 -19.33 15.23
N HIS A 234 20.01 -18.27 15.84
CA HIS A 234 19.23 -17.26 15.16
C HIS A 234 19.95 -16.69 13.93
N LEU A 235 19.16 -16.19 12.98
CA LEU A 235 19.63 -15.55 11.77
C LEU A 235 20.34 -14.23 12.08
N LEU A 236 21.51 -14.05 11.48
CA LEU A 236 22.16 -12.76 11.33
C LEU A 236 21.78 -12.17 9.97
N GLU A 237 21.75 -10.84 9.88
CA GLU A 237 21.42 -10.14 8.63
C GLU A 237 22.22 -10.65 7.41
N LYS A 238 23.53 -10.90 7.61
CA LYS A 238 24.43 -11.43 6.57
C LYS A 238 24.12 -12.85 6.09
N GLN A 239 23.22 -13.57 6.77
CA GLN A 239 22.79 -14.93 6.43
C GLN A 239 21.45 -14.93 5.69
N MET A 240 20.78 -13.78 5.60
CA MET A 240 19.54 -13.63 4.84
C MET A 240 19.80 -13.82 3.35
N THR A 241 18.97 -14.64 2.72
CA THR A 241 18.97 -14.91 1.27
C THR A 241 17.53 -14.93 0.78
N GLU A 242 17.31 -14.96 -0.53
CA GLU A 242 15.96 -15.08 -1.09
C GLU A 242 15.24 -16.38 -0.67
N SER A 243 15.99 -17.46 -0.40
CA SER A 243 15.44 -18.74 0.06
C SER A 243 15.21 -18.81 1.57
N THR A 244 15.59 -17.77 2.32
CA THR A 244 15.44 -17.76 3.78
C THR A 244 13.96 -17.65 4.14
N VAL A 245 13.51 -18.52 5.04
CA VAL A 245 12.13 -18.49 5.56
C VAL A 245 12.20 -18.29 7.06
N ILE A 246 11.60 -17.21 7.57
CA ILE A 246 11.64 -16.88 9.00
C ILE A 246 10.52 -17.64 9.71
N THR A 247 10.79 -18.89 10.07
CA THR A 247 9.78 -19.83 10.57
C THR A 247 9.52 -19.73 12.05
N SER A 248 10.47 -19.21 12.83
CA SER A 248 10.32 -19.10 14.27
C SER A 248 10.88 -17.79 14.83
N ILE A 249 10.33 -17.38 15.97
CA ILE A 249 10.67 -16.16 16.68
C ILE A 249 10.77 -16.46 18.18
N LYS A 250 11.85 -15.97 18.79
CA LYS A 250 12.10 -15.98 20.23
C LYS A 250 12.11 -14.56 20.75
N LEU A 251 11.39 -14.35 21.84
CA LEU A 251 11.39 -13.12 22.62
C LEU A 251 12.16 -13.36 23.91
N HIS A 252 13.23 -12.60 24.13
CA HIS A 252 14.07 -12.68 25.31
C HIS A 252 14.09 -11.35 26.04
N GLY A 253 13.90 -11.39 27.35
CA GLY A 253 13.86 -10.18 28.15
C GLY A 253 15.24 -9.57 28.34
N CYS A 254 15.32 -8.25 28.26
CA CYS A 254 16.47 -7.44 28.61
C CYS A 254 16.10 -6.42 29.70
N ALA A 255 16.98 -5.46 29.97
CA ALA A 255 16.81 -4.52 31.08
C ALA A 255 15.49 -3.70 30.99
N GLY A 256 15.06 -3.36 29.77
CA GLY A 256 13.82 -2.61 29.51
C GLY A 256 12.54 -3.44 29.53
N THR A 257 12.62 -4.78 29.49
CA THR A 257 11.41 -5.64 29.39
C THR A 257 10.48 -5.50 30.59
N LYS A 258 11.03 -5.17 31.76
CA LYS A 258 10.23 -4.90 32.97
C LYS A 258 9.28 -3.71 32.81
N ASP A 259 9.61 -2.77 31.92
CA ASP A 259 8.88 -1.52 31.70
C ASP A 259 7.71 -1.71 30.72
N ILE A 260 7.59 -2.88 30.08
CA ILE A 260 6.41 -3.27 29.30
C ILE A 260 5.21 -3.45 30.26
N ALA A 261 4.15 -2.67 30.01
CA ALA A 261 2.98 -2.57 30.88
C ALA A 261 1.75 -3.32 30.35
N SER A 262 1.61 -3.44 29.02
CA SER A 262 0.53 -4.23 28.40
C SER A 262 0.97 -5.67 28.11
N PRO A 263 0.02 -6.56 27.77
CA PRO A 263 0.37 -7.75 27.01
C PRO A 263 1.12 -7.38 25.72
N ILE A 264 1.95 -8.31 25.25
CA ILE A 264 2.60 -8.23 23.94
C ILE A 264 1.68 -8.92 22.94
N ILE A 265 1.37 -8.24 21.84
CA ILE A 265 0.71 -8.86 20.69
C ILE A 265 1.79 -9.24 19.69
N LEU A 266 1.87 -10.54 19.39
CA LEU A 266 2.74 -11.08 18.36
C LEU A 266 1.87 -11.54 17.20
N THR A 267 2.07 -10.95 16.03
CA THR A 267 1.43 -11.33 14.78
C THR A 267 2.46 -11.97 13.87
N VAL A 268 2.11 -13.10 13.25
CA VAL A 268 2.79 -13.60 12.06
C VAL A 268 1.95 -13.25 10.84
N PHE A 269 2.62 -12.96 9.73
CA PHE A 269 1.97 -12.74 8.46
C PHE A 269 2.76 -13.33 7.30
N THR A 270 2.08 -13.49 6.18
CA THR A 270 2.62 -14.02 4.92
C THR A 270 2.49 -12.96 3.84
N TYR A 271 3.54 -12.75 3.06
CA TYR A 271 3.57 -11.70 2.04
C TYR A 271 4.39 -12.13 0.83
N ASN A 272 4.07 -11.63 -0.36
CA ASN A 272 4.82 -11.93 -1.60
C ASN A 272 5.30 -10.66 -2.33
N GLY A 273 4.92 -9.47 -1.88
CA GLY A 273 5.38 -8.22 -2.47
C GLY A 273 5.18 -6.98 -1.60
N ASP A 274 5.67 -5.84 -2.11
CA ASP A 274 5.57 -4.54 -1.42
C ASP A 274 4.11 -4.07 -1.32
N GLU A 275 3.23 -4.54 -2.20
CA GLU A 275 1.80 -4.27 -2.19
C GLU A 275 1.09 -4.81 -0.94
N ASP A 276 1.66 -5.79 -0.25
CA ASP A 276 1.13 -6.30 1.02
C ASP A 276 1.36 -5.35 2.19
N PHE A 277 2.09 -4.26 1.96
CA PHE A 277 2.35 -3.21 2.92
C PHE A 277 1.65 -1.92 2.49
N ASP A 278 1.03 -1.27 3.46
CA ASP A 278 0.44 0.03 3.24
C ASP A 278 1.55 1.04 2.90
N PRO A 279 1.48 1.73 1.74
CA PRO A 279 2.59 2.54 1.25
C PRO A 279 2.83 3.82 2.07
N VAL A 280 1.95 4.16 3.01
CA VAL A 280 2.07 5.37 3.85
C VAL A 280 2.55 5.00 5.26
N THR A 281 1.93 4.01 5.87
CA THR A 281 2.22 3.56 7.23
C THR A 281 3.29 2.48 7.27
N HIS A 282 3.60 1.89 6.12
CA HIS A 282 4.45 0.72 5.93
C HIS A 282 3.99 -0.51 6.70
N LYS A 283 2.75 -0.55 7.20
CA LYS A 283 2.23 -1.70 7.95
C LYS A 283 1.71 -2.78 7.00
N TYR A 284 1.87 -4.04 7.40
CA TYR A 284 1.23 -5.14 6.71
C TYR A 284 -0.29 -4.95 6.68
N ARG A 285 -0.91 -5.14 5.51
CA ARG A 285 -2.34 -4.94 5.27
C ARG A 285 -3.06 -6.16 4.68
N GLY A 286 -2.34 -7.25 4.47
CA GLY A 286 -2.90 -8.48 3.91
C GLY A 286 -3.75 -9.30 4.89
N ILE A 287 -4.47 -10.28 4.33
CA ILE A 287 -5.38 -11.21 5.02
C ILE A 287 -4.64 -12.40 5.63
N GLY A 288 -3.47 -12.75 5.11
CA GLY A 288 -2.67 -13.91 5.51
C GLY A 288 -1.92 -13.70 6.83
N SER A 289 -2.63 -13.47 7.94
CA SER A 289 -2.05 -13.22 9.26
C SER A 289 -2.71 -13.97 10.41
N TYR A 290 -2.01 -14.03 11.54
CA TYR A 290 -2.51 -14.60 12.78
C TYR A 290 -1.79 -13.99 13.99
N SER A 291 -2.55 -13.62 15.03
CA SER A 291 -2.03 -12.94 16.21
C SER A 291 -2.28 -13.73 17.48
N ILE A 292 -1.34 -13.63 18.42
CA ILE A 292 -1.45 -14.16 19.77
C ILE A 292 -1.21 -13.06 20.80
N THR A 293 -1.82 -13.23 21.98
CA THR A 293 -1.58 -12.36 23.14
C THR A 293 -0.62 -13.04 24.11
N ILE A 294 0.46 -12.37 24.48
CA ILE A 294 1.43 -12.83 25.48
C ILE A 294 1.27 -11.97 26.73
N ASN A 295 0.69 -12.54 27.78
CA ASN A 295 0.48 -11.86 29.04
C ASN A 295 1.73 -11.93 29.94
N LYS A 296 1.86 -10.94 30.82
CA LYS A 296 2.87 -10.97 31.87
C LYS A 296 2.46 -12.00 32.92
N SER A 297 3.31 -13.01 33.13
CA SER A 297 3.17 -13.94 34.25
C SER A 297 3.41 -13.21 35.57
N ASN A 298 2.63 -13.57 36.58
CA ASN A 298 2.79 -13.07 37.95
C ASN A 298 4.10 -13.55 38.60
#